data_AF-A0A2T4TI55-F1
#
_entry.id   AF-A0A2T4TI55-F1
#
_cell.length_a   1.000
_cell.length_b   1.000
_cell.length_c   1.000
_cell.angle_alpha   90.00
_cell.angle_beta   90.00
_cell.angle_gamma   90.00
#
_symmetry.space_group_name_H-M   'P 1'
#
loop_
_entity.id
_entity.type
_entity.pdbx_description
1 polymer ?
#
loop_
_entity_poly.entity_id
_entity_poly.type
_entity_poly.pdbx_seq_one_letter_code
_entity_poly.pdbx_strand_id
1 'polypeptide(L)'
;MEKENHIDRALAFMESLERLGAQLKKADEQQKLMLQQMLTKSQNNETNTDEYRELEQRSKDLQAMINKWHPIYEERLKMVKEAQKAAKK
;
A
#
# COMPACT_ATOMS: atom_id res chain seq x y z
N MET A 1 13.99 -23.12 25.94
CA MET A 1 13.46 -23.12 24.56
C MET A 1 12.74 -21.80 24.29
N GLU A 2 13.43 -20.67 24.42
CA GLU A 2 12.80 -19.33 24.31
C GLU A 2 13.44 -18.44 23.24
N LYS A 3 14.64 -18.79 22.75
CA LYS A 3 15.36 -18.01 21.73
C LYS A 3 14.82 -18.21 20.31
N GLU A 4 14.20 -19.36 20.02
CA GLU A 4 13.67 -19.68 18.68
C GLU A 4 12.44 -18.83 18.33
N ASN A 5 11.53 -18.58 19.29
CA ASN A 5 10.30 -17.81 19.06
C ASN A 5 10.53 -16.35 18.64
N HIS A 6 11.64 -15.72 19.02
CA HIS A 6 11.89 -14.30 18.72
C HIS A 6 12.38 -14.09 17.28
N ILE A 7 13.13 -15.06 16.73
CA ILE A 7 13.65 -15.00 15.37
C ILE A 7 12.53 -15.26 14.37
N ASP A 8 11.70 -16.28 14.60
CA ASP A 8 10.50 -16.55 13.80
C ASP A 8 9.53 -15.37 13.78
N ARG A 9 9.36 -14.69 14.92
CA ARG A 9 8.47 -13.53 15.02
C ARG A 9 9.02 -12.30 14.28
N ALA A 10 10.35 -12.11 14.26
CA ALA A 10 10.99 -11.06 13.48
C ALA A 10 10.91 -11.33 11.96
N LEU A 11 11.05 -12.60 11.56
CA LEU A 11 10.88 -13.04 10.17
C LEU A 11 9.44 -12.85 9.70
N ALA A 12 8.45 -13.31 10.47
CA ALA A 12 7.03 -13.11 10.17
C ALA A 12 6.66 -11.62 10.10
N PHE A 13 7.30 -10.78 10.92
CA PHE A 13 7.14 -9.34 10.89
C PHE A 13 7.69 -8.72 9.60
N MET A 14 8.91 -9.08 9.18
CA MET A 14 9.50 -8.62 7.92
C MET A 14 8.66 -9.06 6.72
N GLU A 15 8.23 -10.32 6.68
CA GLU A 15 7.36 -10.84 5.61
C GLU A 15 6.03 -10.09 5.54
N SER A 16 5.40 -9.82 6.70
CA SER A 16 4.15 -9.05 6.77
C SER A 16 4.34 -7.62 6.28
N LEU A 17 5.49 -7.01 6.57
CA LEU A 17 5.85 -5.65 6.17
C LEU A 17 6.09 -5.59 4.66
N GLU A 18 6.83 -6.53 4.09
CA GLU A 18 7.04 -6.64 2.65
C GLU A 18 5.72 -6.87 1.91
N ARG A 19 4.84 -7.74 2.42
CA ARG A 19 3.49 -7.94 1.86
C ARG A 19 2.65 -6.67 1.91
N LEU A 20 2.69 -5.93 3.02
CA LEU A 20 1.97 -4.67 3.15
C LEU A 20 2.49 -3.63 2.14
N GLY A 21 3.81 -3.50 2.00
CA GLY A 21 4.43 -2.63 1.00
C GLY A 21 4.06 -3.01 -0.43
N ALA A 22 4.05 -4.31 -0.74
CA ALA A 22 3.64 -4.81 -2.06
C ALA A 22 2.15 -4.55 -2.34
N GLN A 23 1.28 -4.73 -1.33
CA GLN A 23 -0.14 -4.41 -1.44
C GLN A 23 -0.39 -2.92 -1.63
N LEU A 24 0.32 -2.07 -0.88
CA LEU A 24 0.26 -0.61 -1.03
C LEU A 24 0.69 -0.17 -2.42
N LYS A 25 1.83 -0.68 -2.90
CA LYS A 25 2.33 -0.38 -4.24
C LYS A 25 1.34 -0.83 -5.33
N LYS A 26 0.79 -2.05 -5.19
CA LYS A 26 -0.23 -2.54 -6.12
C LYS A 26 -1.49 -1.69 -6.11
N ALA A 27 -1.94 -1.25 -4.93
CA ALA A 27 -3.09 -0.36 -4.79
C ALA A 27 -2.82 1.00 -5.46
N ASP A 28 -1.62 1.56 -5.29
CA ASP A 28 -1.19 2.82 -5.93
C ASP A 28 -1.15 2.68 -7.46
N GLU A 29 -0.55 1.61 -7.97
CA GLU A 29 -0.52 1.31 -9.41
C GLU A 29 -1.93 1.12 -10.00
N GLN A 30 -2.81 0.41 -9.29
CA GLN A 30 -4.20 0.24 -9.69
C GLN A 30 -4.96 1.57 -9.70
N GLN A 31 -4.76 2.40 -8.67
CA GLN A 31 -5.39 3.71 -8.59
C GLN A 31 -4.92 4.60 -9.75
N LYS A 32 -3.63 4.60 -10.06
CA LYS A 32 -3.05 5.35 -11.18
C LYS A 32 -3.63 4.91 -12.53
N LEU A 33 -3.79 3.60 -12.76
CA LEU A 33 -4.43 3.07 -13.95
C LEU A 33 -5.89 3.51 -14.06
N MET A 34 -6.65 3.47 -12.96
CA MET A 34 -8.04 3.95 -12.93
C MET A 34 -8.12 5.45 -13.24
N LEU A 35 -7.25 6.27 -12.63
CA LEU A 35 -7.18 7.70 -12.90
C LEU A 35 -6.82 7.99 -14.37
N GLN A 36 -5.92 7.20 -14.97
CA GLN A 36 -5.61 7.31 -16.40
C GLN A 36 -6.83 6.97 -17.27
N GLN A 37 -7.57 5.91 -16.96
CA GLN A 37 -8.82 5.58 -17.67
C GLN A 37 -9.87 6.68 -17.52
N MET A 38 -10.00 7.25 -16.32
CA MET A 38 -10.88 8.39 -16.08
C MET A 38 -10.45 9.62 -16.87
N LEU A 39 -9.15 9.91 -16.97
CA LEU A 39 -8.62 11.00 -17.79
C LEU A 39 -8.98 10.82 -19.26
N THR A 40 -8.78 9.63 -19.82
CA THR A 40 -9.16 9.32 -21.21
C THR A 40 -10.67 9.50 -21.43
N LYS A 41 -11.51 8.98 -20.52
CA LYS A 41 -12.96 9.17 -20.58
C LYS A 41 -13.36 10.63 -20.47
N SER A 42 -12.67 11.40 -19.62
CA SER A 42 -12.90 12.84 -19.48
C SER A 42 -12.57 13.59 -20.76
N GLN A 43 -11.50 13.20 -21.46
CA GLN A 43 -11.15 13.77 -22.76
C GLN A 43 -12.22 13.46 -23.83
N ASN A 44 -12.86 12.30 -23.71
CA ASN A 44 -13.96 11.88 -24.59
C ASN A 44 -15.34 12.46 -24.19
N ASN A 45 -15.42 13.30 -23.15
CA ASN A 45 -16.68 13.79 -22.55
C ASN A 45 -17.59 12.67 -21.98
N GLU A 46 -17.02 11.51 -21.64
CA GLU A 46 -17.73 10.35 -21.07
C GLU A 46 -17.78 10.37 -19.52
N THR A 47 -17.69 11.54 -18.91
CA THR A 47 -17.64 11.71 -17.43
C THR A 47 -18.97 11.45 -16.73
N ASN A 48 -20.08 11.50 -17.46
CA ASN A 48 -21.42 11.32 -16.88
C ASN A 48 -21.94 9.87 -17.00
N THR A 49 -21.07 8.94 -17.36
CA THR A 49 -21.37 7.51 -17.45
C THR A 49 -21.26 6.85 -16.08
N ASP A 50 -22.06 5.80 -15.85
CA ASP A 50 -21.94 4.98 -14.62
C ASP A 50 -20.53 4.40 -14.48
N GLU A 51 -19.88 4.06 -15.59
CA GLU A 51 -18.52 3.52 -15.61
C GLU A 51 -17.50 4.54 -15.07
N TYR A 52 -17.64 5.84 -15.39
CA TYR A 52 -16.78 6.88 -14.82
C TYR A 52 -17.00 7.03 -13.31
N ARG A 53 -18.25 6.98 -12.85
CA ARG A 53 -18.59 7.06 -11.41
C ARG A 53 -18.08 5.85 -10.63
N GLU A 54 -18.15 4.65 -11.21
CA GLU A 54 -17.56 3.45 -10.63
C GLU A 54 -16.03 3.54 -10.54
N LEU A 55 -15.36 4.00 -11.60
CA LEU A 55 -13.91 4.21 -11.60
C LEU A 55 -13.50 5.25 -10.55
N GLU A 56 -14.25 6.34 -10.42
CA GLU A 56 -14.02 7.37 -9.40
C GLU A 56 -14.15 6.78 -7.99
N GLN A 57 -15.23 6.04 -7.73
CA GLN A 57 -15.48 5.43 -6.43
C GLN A 57 -14.39 4.42 -6.08
N ARG A 58 -14.02 3.53 -7.00
CA ARG A 58 -12.93 2.55 -6.81
C ARG A 58 -11.58 3.23 -6.57
N SER A 59 -11.29 4.31 -7.28
CA SER A 59 -10.07 5.12 -7.07
C SER A 59 -10.04 5.73 -5.67
N LYS A 60 -11.17 6.29 -5.20
CA LYS A 60 -11.31 6.83 -3.84
C LYS A 60 -11.15 5.75 -2.76
N ASP A 61 -11.73 4.58 -2.95
CA ASP A 61 -11.58 3.43 -2.05
C ASP A 61 -10.13 2.96 -1.96
N LEU A 62 -9.43 2.84 -3.10
CA LEU A 62 -8.01 2.51 -3.13
C LEU A 62 -7.16 3.57 -2.42
N GLN A 63 -7.43 4.85 -2.67
CA GLN A 63 -6.75 5.95 -1.98
C GLN A 63 -6.98 5.89 -0.46
N ALA A 64 -8.21 5.59 -0.01
CA ALA A 64 -8.52 5.46 1.41
C ALA A 64 -7.76 4.29 2.04
N MET A 65 -7.65 3.16 1.33
CA MET A 65 -6.83 2.02 1.75
C MET A 65 -5.35 2.42 1.86
N ILE A 66 -4.79 3.09 0.84
CA ILE A 66 -3.40 3.57 0.86
C ILE A 66 -3.19 4.52 2.04
N ASN A 67 -4.04 5.53 2.21
CA ASN A 67 -3.93 6.51 3.29
C ASN A 67 -4.00 5.88 4.69
N LYS A 68 -4.74 4.78 4.84
CA LYS A 68 -4.84 4.06 6.11
C LYS A 68 -3.58 3.23 6.40
N TRP A 69 -3.02 2.56 5.39
CA TRP A 69 -1.94 1.61 5.56
C TRP A 69 -0.54 2.20 5.37
N HIS A 70 -0.40 3.28 4.60
CA HIS A 70 0.86 4.00 4.39
C HIS A 70 1.54 4.44 5.69
N PRO A 71 0.86 5.12 6.64
CA PRO A 71 1.50 5.51 7.89
C PRO A 71 1.93 4.31 8.74
N ILE A 72 1.15 3.22 8.73
CA ILE A 72 1.48 1.98 9.44
C ILE A 72 2.74 1.36 8.83
N TYR A 73 2.81 1.29 7.50
CA TYR A 73 3.96 0.76 6.79
C TYR A 73 5.22 1.60 7.05
N GLU A 74 5.13 2.93 6.98
CA GLU A 74 6.26 3.82 7.26
C GLU A 74 6.76 3.70 8.70
N GLU A 75 5.86 3.65 9.67
CA GLU A 75 6.22 3.48 11.08
C GLU A 75 6.94 2.14 11.31
N ARG A 76 6.40 1.06 10.74
CA ARG A 76 7.01 -0.27 10.80
C ARG A 76 8.38 -0.28 10.12
N LEU A 77 8.52 0.36 8.96
CA LEU A 77 9.77 0.44 8.21
C LEU A 77 10.84 1.22 9.01
N LYS A 78 10.43 2.28 9.71
CA LYS A 78 11.31 3.05 10.59
C LYS A 78 11.83 2.19 11.74
N MET A 79 10.96 1.43 12.41
CA MET A 79 11.36 0.49 13.46
C MET A 79 12.37 -0.55 12.95
N VAL A 80 12.15 -1.13 11.76
CA VAL A 80 13.11 -2.08 11.16
C VAL A 80 14.46 -1.42 10.89
N LYS A 81 14.47 -0.21 10.32
CA LYS A 81 15.71 0.53 10.06
C LYS A 81 16.47 0.83 11.34
N GLU A 82 15.78 1.21 12.41
CA GLU A 82 16.39 1.47 13.72
C GLU A 82 16.95 0.20 14.35
N ALA A 83 16.20 -0.91 14.32
CA ALA A 83 16.66 -2.21 14.80
C ALA A 83 17.89 -2.71 14.00
N GLN A 84 17.90 -2.56 12.67
CA GLN A 84 19.06 -2.89 11.85
C GLN A 84 20.27 -2.00 12.14
N LYS A 85 20.07 -0.70 12.39
CA LYS A 85 21.15 0.21 12.82
C LYS A 85 21.73 -0.18 14.18
N ALA A 86 20.87 -0.55 15.13
CA ALA A 86 21.28 -0.99 16.45
C ALA A 86 22.01 -2.34 16.42
N ALA A 87 21.60 -3.26 15.53
CA ALA A 87 22.25 -4.56 15.35
C ALA A 87 23.62 -4.47 14.63
N LYS A 88 23.87 -3.40 13.87
CA LYS A 88 25.17 -3.13 13.20
C LYS A 88 26.17 -2.39 14.08
N LYS A 89 25.78 -1.97 15.29
CA LYS A 89 26.60 -1.18 16.21
C LYS A 89 27.11 -2.06 17.35
#